data_AF-W1XHC6-F1
#
_entry.id   AF-W1XHC6-F1
#
_cell.length_a   1.000
_cell.length_b   1.000
_cell.length_c   1.000
_cell.angle_alpha   90.00
_cell.angle_beta   90.00
_cell.angle_gamma   90.00
#
_symmetry.space_group_name_H-M   'P 1'
#
loop_
_entity.id
_entity.type
_entity.pdbx_description
1 polymer ?
#
loop_
_entity_poly.entity_id
_entity_poly.type
_entity_poly.pdbx_seq_one_letter_code
_entity_poly.pdbx_strand_id
1 'polypeptide(L)'
;YDKNLNLTYTSILEANRIIQDSHPDYEKYKSTGRFIYKEYSEEEIKQILNLLNDSANGSVYTAITFYGLGGAVKDKDKDESAFYYRDAKFIMGFQSVFEDDKY
;
A
#
# COMPACT_ATOMS: atom_id res chain seq x y z
N TYR A 1 23.37 9.72 -4.25
CA TYR A 1 22.41 10.61 -4.89
C TYR A 1 22.26 10.17 -6.33
N ASP A 2 21.07 9.67 -6.69
CA ASP A 2 20.77 9.28 -8.07
C ASP A 2 20.78 10.54 -8.96
N LYS A 3 21.53 10.49 -10.06
CA LYS A 3 21.70 11.62 -10.99
C LYS A 3 20.47 11.85 -11.88
N ASN A 4 19.47 10.97 -11.84
CA ASN A 4 18.30 11.02 -12.71
C ASN A 4 17.00 11.42 -11.98
N LEU A 5 17.08 11.92 -10.74
CA LEU A 5 15.91 12.34 -9.99
C LEU A 5 15.36 13.67 -10.54
N ASN A 6 14.31 13.60 -11.35
CA ASN A 6 13.58 14.78 -11.82
C ASN A 6 12.41 15.08 -10.88
N LEU A 7 12.53 16.15 -10.09
CA LEU A 7 11.46 16.63 -9.22
C LEU A 7 10.73 17.80 -9.90
N THR A 8 9.41 17.70 -10.01
CA THR A 8 8.56 18.75 -10.57
C THR A 8 7.66 19.32 -9.48
N TYR A 9 7.62 20.65 -9.35
CA TYR A 9 6.67 21.30 -8.45
C TYR A 9 5.26 21.20 -9.04
N THR A 10 4.32 20.63 -8.29
CA THR A 10 2.93 20.44 -8.73
C THR A 10 1.97 20.54 -7.55
N SER A 11 0.68 20.76 -7.84
CA SER A 11 -0.36 20.71 -6.81
C SER A 11 -0.69 19.27 -6.43
N ILE A 12 -1.27 19.04 -5.25
CA ILE A 12 -1.69 17.70 -4.82
C ILE A 12 -2.68 17.08 -5.82
N LEU A 13 -3.61 17.88 -6.36
CA LEU A 13 -4.59 17.41 -7.34
C LEU A 13 -3.91 16.93 -8.63
N GLU A 14 -2.98 17.71 -9.15
CA GLU A 14 -2.26 17.37 -10.39
C GLU A 14 -1.29 16.20 -10.17
N ALA A 15 -0.64 16.10 -9.01
CA ALA A 15 0.11 14.90 -8.64
C ALA A 15 -0.77 13.65 -8.65
N ASN A 16 -1.97 13.72 -8.06
CA ASN A 16 -2.90 12.59 -8.04
C ASN A 16 -3.37 12.21 -9.44
N ARG A 17 -3.64 13.18 -10.33
CA ARG A 17 -4.01 12.93 -11.73
C ARG A 17 -2.89 12.22 -12.49
N ILE A 18 -1.65 12.73 -12.40
CA ILE A 18 -0.49 12.13 -13.06
C ILE A 18 -0.30 10.67 -12.61
N ILE A 19 -0.43 10.40 -11.30
CA ILE A 19 -0.32 9.05 -10.75
C ILE A 19 -1.47 8.17 -11.27
N GLN A 20 -2.70 8.67 -11.23
CA GLN A 20 -3.88 7.95 -11.70
C GLN A 20 -3.79 7.61 -13.19
N ASP A 21 -3.44 8.58 -14.03
CA ASP A 21 -3.37 8.45 -15.50
C ASP A 21 -2.14 7.65 -15.96
N SER A 22 -1.18 7.37 -15.08
CA SER A 22 -0.02 6.52 -15.39
C SER A 22 -0.31 5.02 -15.35
N HIS A 23 -1.49 4.62 -14.88
CA HIS A 23 -1.89 3.21 -14.84
C HIS A 23 -2.41 2.77 -16.21
N PRO A 24 -2.06 1.57 -16.70
CA PRO A 24 -2.64 1.01 -17.92
C PRO A 24 -4.17 0.92 -17.81
N ASP A 25 -4.87 1.12 -18.92
CA ASP A 25 -6.35 1.06 -18.99
C ASP A 25 -6.97 -0.27 -18.49
N TYR A 26 -6.15 -1.32 -18.32
CA TYR A 26 -6.59 -2.68 -18.01
C TYR A 26 -5.66 -3.43 -17.06
N GLU A 27 -5.26 -2.83 -15.94
CA GLU A 27 -4.67 -3.62 -14.83
C GLU A 27 -5.80 -4.22 -13.97
N LYS A 28 -5.89 -5.55 -13.95
CA LYS A 28 -6.93 -6.26 -13.18
C LYS A 28 -6.34 -6.68 -11.86
N TYR A 29 -6.68 -5.97 -10.79
CA TYR A 29 -6.14 -6.29 -9.48
C TYR A 29 -7.18 -6.19 -8.37
N LYS A 30 -6.95 -6.95 -7.30
CA LYS A 30 -7.60 -6.76 -6.01
C LYS A 30 -6.56 -6.29 -5.04
N SER A 31 -6.82 -5.15 -4.40
CA SER A 31 -5.97 -4.64 -3.33
C SER A 31 -6.79 -4.37 -2.08
N THR A 32 -6.16 -4.57 -0.94
CA THR A 32 -6.70 -4.21 0.36
C THR A 32 -5.56 -3.77 1.27
N GLY A 33 -5.89 -3.15 2.39
CA GLY A 33 -4.89 -2.77 3.36
C GLY A 33 -5.47 -2.60 4.75
N ARG A 34 -4.57 -2.51 5.71
CA ARG A 34 -4.92 -2.32 7.12
C ARG A 34 -3.90 -1.46 7.84
N PHE A 35 -4.41 -0.59 8.71
CA PHE A 35 -3.61 0.13 9.71
C PHE A 35 -3.19 -0.83 10.83
N ILE A 36 -1.89 -0.93 11.08
CA ILE A 36 -1.32 -1.89 12.01
C ILE A 36 -0.82 -1.17 13.27
N TYR A 37 -1.29 -1.63 14.43
CA TYR A 37 -1.00 -1.01 15.72
C TYR A 37 0.03 -1.78 16.56
N LYS A 38 0.37 -2.99 16.14
CA LYS A 38 1.31 -3.89 16.84
C LYS A 38 2.41 -4.36 15.89
N GLU A 39 3.53 -4.76 16.45
CA GLU A 39 4.55 -5.47 15.67
C GLU A 39 4.09 -6.90 15.39
N TYR A 40 4.51 -7.43 14.25
CA TYR A 40 4.25 -8.83 13.91
C TYR A 40 5.21 -9.74 14.65
N SER A 41 4.66 -10.81 15.21
CA SER A 41 5.44 -11.93 15.71
C SER A 41 6.10 -12.69 14.57
N GLU A 42 7.13 -13.49 14.89
CA GLU A 42 7.79 -14.37 13.91
C GLU A 42 6.78 -15.27 13.18
N GLU A 43 5.77 -15.79 13.90
CA GLU A 43 4.78 -16.70 13.31
C GLU A 43 3.80 -15.97 12.39
N GLU A 44 3.43 -14.73 12.70
CA GLU A 44 2.66 -13.88 11.79
C GLU A 44 3.49 -13.54 10.53
N ILE A 45 4.79 -13.29 10.67
CA ILE A 45 5.69 -13.08 9.52
C ILE A 45 5.77 -14.34 8.65
N LYS A 46 5.89 -15.54 9.24
CA LYS A 46 5.86 -16.80 8.48
C LYS A 46 4.53 -16.99 7.75
N GLN A 47 3.40 -16.66 8.37
CA GLN A 47 2.09 -16.72 7.71
C GLN A 47 2.01 -15.75 6.52
N ILE A 48 2.52 -14.52 6.67
CA ILE A 48 2.63 -13.53 5.60
C ILE A 48 3.47 -14.09 4.43
N LEU A 49 4.62 -14.71 4.72
CA LEU A 49 5.47 -15.33 3.70
C LEU A 49 4.76 -16.50 3.00
N ASN A 50 4.00 -17.30 3.74
CA ASN A 50 3.20 -18.39 3.15
C ASN A 50 2.14 -17.86 2.19
N LEU A 51 1.49 -16.72 2.48
CA LEU A 51 0.54 -16.08 1.54
C LEU A 51 1.21 -15.59 0.25
N LEU A 52 2.48 -15.19 0.31
CA LEU A 52 3.24 -14.84 -0.89
C LEU A 52 3.62 -16.08 -1.71
N ASN A 53 3.89 -17.20 -1.04
CA ASN A 53 4.23 -18.47 -1.71
C ASN A 53 3.00 -19.20 -2.27
N ASP A 54 1.83 -19.04 -1.64
CA ASP A 54 0.54 -19.63 -2.04
C ASP A 54 -0.39 -18.52 -2.56
N SER A 55 0.02 -17.91 -3.68
CA SER A 55 -0.71 -16.84 -4.34
C SER A 55 -2.09 -17.31 -4.80
N ALA A 56 -3.07 -16.38 -4.84
CA ALA A 56 -4.40 -16.68 -5.36
C ALA A 56 -4.37 -17.32 -6.75
N ASN A 57 -5.23 -18.31 -7.00
CA ASN A 57 -5.27 -19.03 -8.28
C ASN A 57 -5.50 -18.06 -9.45
N GLY A 58 -4.62 -18.11 -10.45
CA GLY A 58 -4.65 -17.22 -11.61
C GLY A 58 -4.01 -15.85 -11.38
N SER A 59 -3.50 -15.57 -10.18
CA SER A 59 -2.71 -14.37 -9.91
C SER A 59 -1.36 -14.49 -10.62
N VAL A 60 -1.00 -13.49 -11.41
CA VAL A 60 0.32 -13.36 -12.05
C VAL A 60 1.30 -12.59 -11.18
N TYR A 61 0.80 -11.87 -10.17
CA TYR A 61 1.61 -11.11 -9.23
C TYR A 61 0.89 -10.97 -7.90
N THR A 62 1.59 -11.28 -6.82
CA THR A 62 1.10 -11.07 -5.45
C THR A 62 2.15 -10.30 -4.66
N ALA A 63 1.71 -9.28 -3.93
CA ALA A 63 2.60 -8.46 -3.12
C ALA A 63 1.99 -8.09 -1.77
N ILE A 64 2.89 -7.95 -0.80
CA ILE A 64 2.63 -7.35 0.50
C ILE A 64 3.56 -6.16 0.65
N THR A 65 2.99 -4.99 0.92
CA THR A 65 3.73 -3.73 1.03
C THR A 65 3.56 -3.13 2.42
N PHE A 66 4.63 -2.57 2.96
CA PHE A 66 4.63 -1.91 4.27
C PHE A 66 4.97 -0.44 4.06
N TYR A 67 4.00 0.43 4.34
CA TYR A 67 4.19 1.88 4.28
C TYR A 67 4.43 2.43 5.67
N GLY A 68 5.50 3.22 5.84
CA GLY A 68 5.78 3.89 7.10
C GLY A 68 4.62 4.80 7.51
N LEU A 69 4.20 4.71 8.77
CA LEU A 69 3.22 5.59 9.41
C LEU A 69 3.70 5.95 10.83
N GLY A 70 3.02 6.90 11.47
CA GLY A 70 3.42 7.44 12.76
C GLY A 70 4.30 8.68 12.58
N GLY A 71 5.40 8.78 13.33
CA GLY A 71 6.21 10.01 13.35
C GLY A 71 5.34 11.23 13.65
N ALA A 72 5.49 12.30 12.87
CA ALA A 72 4.68 13.53 13.03
C ALA A 72 3.16 13.32 12.88
N VAL A 73 2.71 12.23 12.24
CA VAL A 73 1.28 11.92 12.11
C VAL A 73 0.65 11.63 13.46
N LYS A 74 1.41 11.02 14.40
CA LYS A 74 0.95 10.65 15.75
C LYS A 74 0.87 11.83 16.71
N ASP A 75 1.51 12.94 16.37
CA ASP A 75 1.58 14.14 17.23
C ASP A 75 0.27 14.95 17.22
N LYS A 76 -0.74 14.47 16.49
CA LYS A 76 -2.07 15.06 16.34
C LYS A 76 -3.13 14.13 16.90
N ASP A 77 -4.11 14.70 17.60
CA ASP A 77 -5.23 13.91 18.13
C ASP A 77 -6.12 13.39 16.99
N LYS A 78 -6.74 12.23 17.23
CA LYS A 78 -7.57 11.49 16.25
C LYS A 78 -8.83 12.24 15.80
N ASP A 79 -9.28 13.21 16.59
CA ASP A 79 -10.44 14.07 16.36
C ASP A 79 -10.07 15.46 15.81
N GLU A 80 -8.78 15.81 15.69
CA GLU A 80 -8.33 17.06 15.05
C GLU A 80 -8.53 17.08 13.52
N SER A 81 -8.88 15.94 12.90
CA SER A 81 -9.04 15.82 11.45
C SER A 81 -9.91 14.63 11.05
N ALA A 82 -10.19 14.48 9.75
CA ALA A 82 -10.84 13.29 9.21
C ALA A 82 -9.97 12.01 9.21
N PHE A 83 -8.67 12.09 9.56
CA PHE A 83 -7.78 10.93 9.63
C PHE A 83 -7.66 10.40 11.06
N TYR A 84 -8.38 9.31 11.33
CA TYR A 84 -8.54 8.73 12.66
C TYR A 84 -7.36 7.83 13.12
N TYR A 85 -6.65 7.19 12.18
CA TYR A 85 -5.68 6.12 12.46
C TYR A 85 -4.28 6.64 12.90
N ARG A 86 -4.26 7.61 13.82
CA ARG A 86 -3.06 8.33 14.27
C ARG A 86 -2.04 7.45 15.01
N ASP A 87 -2.50 6.44 15.75
CA ASP A 87 -1.65 5.56 16.55
C ASP A 87 -1.12 4.34 15.79
N ALA A 88 -1.41 4.21 14.50
CA ALA A 88 -0.93 3.10 13.70
C ALA A 88 0.58 3.23 13.42
N LYS A 89 1.31 2.11 13.57
CA LYS A 89 2.76 2.03 13.36
C LYS A 89 3.14 2.03 11.87
N PHE A 90 2.32 1.40 11.05
CA PHE A 90 2.50 1.32 9.59
C PHE A 90 1.19 0.88 8.94
N ILE A 91 1.13 1.00 7.62
CA ILE A 91 0.04 0.47 6.80
C ILE A 91 0.56 -0.77 6.08
N MET A 92 -0.15 -1.88 6.22
CA MET A 92 0.06 -3.07 5.39
C MET A 92 -0.89 -3.00 4.20
N GLY A 93 -0.36 -3.09 2.99
CA GLY A 93 -1.11 -3.34 1.77
C GLY A 93 -0.92 -4.78 1.30
N PHE A 94 -1.95 -5.36 0.71
CA PHE A 94 -1.92 -6.65 0.02
C PHE A 94 -2.56 -6.48 -1.36
N GLN A 95 -1.92 -7.04 -2.39
CA GLN A 95 -2.38 -6.95 -3.77
C GLN A 95 -2.20 -8.29 -4.49
N SER A 96 -3.17 -8.61 -5.35
CA SER A 96 -3.06 -9.66 -6.37
C SER A 96 -3.49 -9.10 -7.72
N VAL A 97 -2.74 -9.41 -8.78
CA VAL A 97 -2.97 -8.98 -10.17
C VAL A 97 -3.27 -10.20 -11.04
N PHE A 98 -4.20 -10.06 -11.98
CA PHE A 98 -4.72 -11.10 -12.84
C PHE A 98 -4.70 -10.66 -14.30
N GLU A 99 -4.63 -11.62 -15.24
CA GLU A 99 -4.74 -11.35 -16.68
C GLU A 99 -6.17 -11.67 -17.20
N ASP A 100 -6.80 -12.71 -16.68
CA ASP A 100 -8.11 -13.21 -17.09
C ASP A 100 -9.28 -12.58 -16.31
N ASP A 101 -10.43 -12.35 -16.98
CA ASP A 101 -11.69 -11.85 -16.36
C ASP A 101 -12.49 -12.93 -15.61
N LYS A 102 -11.84 -14.00 -15.13
CA LYS A 102 -12.56 -15.10 -14.48
C LYS A 102 -13.02 -14.79 -13.05
N TYR A 103 -12.49 -13.74 -12.41
CA TYR A 103 -12.69 -13.44 -10.99
C TYR A 103 -12.94 -11.95 -10.69
#